data_AF-A0A8T2T1C6-F1
#
_entry.id   AF-A0A8T2T1C6-F1
#
_cell.length_a   1.000
_cell.length_b   1.000
_cell.length_c   1.000
_cell.angle_alpha   90.00
_cell.angle_beta   90.00
_cell.angle_gamma   90.00
#
_symmetry.space_group_name_H-M   'P 1'
#
loop_
_entity.id
_entity.type
_entity.pdbx_description
1 polymer ?
#
loop_
_entity_poly.entity_id
_entity_poly.type
_entity_poly.pdbx_seq_one_letter_code
_entity_poly.pdbx_strand_id
1 'polypeptide(L)'
;MDEQAMAAPPVGVASPWLNVAPVIRMKTFARKIVSKKKRRFKQHGFNLDLSYITPRIIAMAFPCEGAESIYRNDISEVSAFLNMFHENHFKVFNLCAERTYDPAKLGGNVEWMPFTDHSPAPTEEIFCFCEHAYDWLIADPNNVIVVHCKAGKGRTGLMVCAYLLYSRECSDPVTAIQYYGEKRTKNGKGLTISSQRRYLFYFYDLWKHGPRNLVPLVISRISLYSNVSMKHDIAIQISCNGGNGSFQLNQILDSQHGGCVANLVKEGKNTTFLFSEVRIMGDVRIAVYDARYSGKPIFYFWFNTAFVDGNLFTLASKSELDKPSKVIVVFSSRLLQKFGRAEVMLGGEGRAMEHITKKLSNINRFLSPVRRY
;
A
#
# COMPACT_ATOMS: atom_id res chain seq x y z
N MET A 1 17.75 -5.40 25.44
CA MET A 1 17.71 -4.00 25.84
C MET A 1 17.78 -3.18 24.58
N ASP A 2 16.71 -2.46 24.27
CA ASP A 2 16.70 -1.20 23.52
C ASP A 2 15.25 -0.72 23.55
N GLU A 3 14.91 -0.21 24.73
CA GLU A 3 13.74 0.58 24.98
C GLU A 3 13.92 1.86 24.16
N GLN A 4 13.07 2.04 23.16
CA GLN A 4 12.93 3.21 22.29
C GLN A 4 13.83 4.39 22.69
N ALA A 5 14.93 4.62 21.97
CA ALA A 5 15.63 5.89 22.04
C ALA A 5 14.68 6.97 21.52
N MET A 6 13.90 7.56 22.43
CA MET A 6 12.89 8.57 22.16
C MET A 6 13.53 9.95 22.30
N ALA A 7 13.10 10.89 21.45
CA ALA A 7 13.27 12.31 21.75
C ALA A 7 12.58 12.56 23.11
N ALA A 8 13.36 12.90 24.13
CA ALA A 8 12.81 13.34 25.40
C ALA A 8 12.13 14.70 25.17
N PRO A 9 10.92 14.93 25.73
CA PRO A 9 10.31 16.25 25.66
C PRO A 9 11.22 17.27 26.36
N PRO A 10 11.23 18.55 25.94
CA PRO A 10 11.95 19.59 26.66
C PRO A 10 11.49 19.63 28.12
N VAL A 11 12.44 19.78 29.03
CA VAL A 11 12.21 19.77 30.49
C VAL A 11 11.27 20.93 30.85
N GLY A 12 10.04 20.64 31.29
CA GLY A 12 9.17 21.66 31.91
C GLY A 12 7.66 21.65 31.60
N VAL A 13 7.12 20.76 30.75
CA VAL A 13 5.68 20.82 30.40
C VAL A 13 4.82 19.98 31.36
N ALA A 14 4.03 20.65 32.22
CA ALA A 14 3.09 20.01 33.14
C ALA A 14 1.85 19.44 32.42
N SER A 15 1.44 18.22 32.79
CA SER A 15 0.27 17.51 32.22
C SER A 15 -1.06 18.04 32.81
N PRO A 16 -2.07 18.47 32.01
CA PRO A 16 -3.31 19.05 32.56
C PRO A 16 -4.42 18.06 32.93
N TRP A 17 -4.23 16.74 32.80
CA TRP A 17 -5.37 15.79 32.84
C TRP A 17 -5.29 14.80 34.00
N LEU A 18 -5.84 15.18 35.16
CA LEU A 18 -6.22 14.28 36.25
C LEU A 18 -7.73 14.37 36.49
N ASN A 19 -8.40 13.21 36.48
CA ASN A 19 -9.79 12.90 36.89
C ASN A 19 -10.87 12.68 35.80
N VAL A 20 -10.93 11.46 35.22
CA VAL A 20 -12.17 10.80 34.74
C VAL A 20 -11.97 9.28 34.53
N ALA A 21 -12.02 8.46 35.60
CA ALA A 21 -11.67 7.04 35.55
C ALA A 21 -12.58 6.09 34.70
N PRO A 22 -13.92 6.24 34.64
CA PRO A 22 -14.79 5.24 33.97
C PRO A 22 -14.70 5.30 32.43
N VAL A 23 -14.70 6.52 31.88
CA VAL A 23 -14.64 6.77 30.42
C VAL A 23 -13.30 6.31 29.83
N ILE A 24 -12.20 6.47 30.60
CA ILE A 24 -10.86 6.01 30.22
C ILE A 24 -10.81 4.49 30.02
N ARG A 25 -11.49 3.71 30.88
CA ARG A 25 -11.47 2.24 30.84
C ARG A 25 -12.16 1.68 29.58
N MET A 26 -13.31 2.24 29.21
CA MET A 26 -14.08 1.83 28.01
C MET A 26 -13.36 2.22 26.70
N LYS A 27 -12.82 3.46 26.62
CA LYS A 27 -11.99 3.90 25.49
C LYS A 27 -10.75 2.99 25.31
N THR A 28 -10.10 2.61 26.40
CA THR A 28 -8.90 1.76 26.36
C THR A 28 -9.18 0.35 25.80
N PHE A 29 -10.34 -0.23 26.12
CA PHE A 29 -10.74 -1.55 25.60
C PHE A 29 -11.04 -1.50 24.09
N ALA A 30 -11.85 -0.53 23.63
CA ALA A 30 -12.18 -0.36 22.21
C ALA A 30 -10.92 -0.07 21.37
N ARG A 31 -10.04 0.81 21.85
CA ARG A 31 -8.72 1.11 21.24
C ARG A 31 -7.85 -0.15 21.10
N LYS A 32 -7.86 -1.06 22.09
CA LYS A 32 -7.10 -2.34 22.05
C LYS A 32 -7.64 -3.27 20.96
N ILE A 33 -8.96 -3.35 20.79
CA ILE A 33 -9.60 -4.19 19.77
C ILE A 33 -9.21 -3.72 18.36
N VAL A 34 -9.25 -2.40 18.12
CA VAL A 34 -9.01 -1.82 16.80
C VAL A 34 -7.52 -1.81 16.42
N SER A 35 -6.63 -1.64 17.40
CA SER A 35 -5.19 -1.75 17.16
C SER A 35 -4.73 -3.18 16.89
N LYS A 36 -5.47 -4.20 17.33
CA LYS A 36 -5.11 -5.63 17.15
C LYS A 36 -3.68 -5.91 17.61
N LYS A 37 -2.76 -6.17 16.67
CA LYS A 37 -1.35 -6.49 16.93
C LYS A 37 -0.41 -5.29 16.70
N LYS A 38 -0.92 -4.09 16.44
CA LYS A 38 -0.10 -2.86 16.27
C LYS A 38 0.48 -2.41 17.60
N ARG A 39 1.66 -1.80 17.57
CA ARG A 39 2.25 -1.12 18.72
C ARG A 39 1.56 0.23 18.90
N ARG A 40 1.33 0.61 20.16
CA ARG A 40 0.71 1.89 20.56
C ARG A 40 1.72 2.65 21.41
N PHE A 41 1.78 3.96 21.22
CA PHE A 41 2.49 4.87 22.11
C PHE A 41 1.67 5.04 23.40
N LYS A 42 2.31 4.80 24.55
CA LYS A 42 1.66 4.79 25.88
C LYS A 42 2.56 5.44 26.94
N GLN A 43 2.95 6.68 26.72
CA GLN A 43 3.80 7.44 27.63
C GLN A 43 3.27 8.88 27.75
N HIS A 44 3.66 9.59 28.81
CA HIS A 44 3.28 10.99 29.05
C HIS A 44 1.75 11.25 28.95
N GLY A 45 0.93 10.32 29.43
CA GLY A 45 -0.53 10.42 29.37
C GLY A 45 -1.16 10.12 28.00
N PHE A 46 -0.37 9.95 26.93
CA PHE A 46 -0.89 9.62 25.60
C PHE A 46 -1.15 8.12 25.46
N ASN A 47 -2.20 7.76 24.69
CA ASN A 47 -2.45 6.38 24.27
C ASN A 47 -2.87 6.35 22.80
N LEU A 48 -1.88 6.46 21.91
CA LEU A 48 -2.07 6.61 20.47
C LEU A 48 -1.64 5.36 19.71
N ASP A 49 -2.38 5.00 18.67
CA ASP A 49 -1.96 4.03 17.66
C ASP A 49 -0.92 4.68 16.72
N LEU A 50 0.27 4.84 17.27
CA LEU A 50 1.40 5.57 16.73
C LEU A 50 2.67 4.81 17.11
N SER A 51 3.67 4.81 16.23
CA SER A 51 4.96 4.16 16.46
C SER A 51 6.05 4.95 15.76
N TYR A 52 7.11 5.30 16.50
CA TYR A 52 8.37 5.69 15.91
C TYR A 52 8.97 4.47 15.22
N ILE A 53 9.12 4.57 13.90
CA ILE A 53 9.83 3.57 13.10
C ILE A 53 11.32 3.83 13.27
N THR A 54 11.71 5.10 13.13
CA THR A 54 13.02 5.66 13.49
C THR A 54 12.76 6.87 14.40
N PRO A 55 13.78 7.51 15.00
CA PRO A 55 13.57 8.74 15.78
C PRO A 55 12.85 9.85 15.01
N ARG A 56 12.99 9.89 13.67
CA ARG A 56 12.48 10.96 12.80
C ARG A 56 11.33 10.54 11.87
N ILE A 57 10.94 9.27 11.90
CA ILE A 57 9.86 8.71 11.07
C ILE A 57 8.80 8.08 11.95
N ILE A 58 7.60 8.66 11.93
CA ILE A 58 6.46 8.22 12.71
C ILE A 58 5.43 7.57 11.79
N ALA A 59 4.96 6.37 12.14
CA ALA A 59 3.84 5.71 11.49
C ALA A 59 2.63 5.64 12.44
N MET A 60 1.47 6.12 11.99
CA MET A 60 0.25 6.12 12.82
C MET A 60 -1.00 5.67 12.08
N ALA A 61 -2.04 5.31 12.85
CA ALA A 61 -3.39 5.16 12.31
C ALA A 61 -4.04 6.53 12.09
N PHE A 62 -5.11 6.55 11.30
CA PHE A 62 -5.83 7.78 10.93
C PHE A 62 -6.26 8.59 12.17
N PRO A 63 -5.99 9.91 12.21
CA PRO A 63 -6.51 10.81 13.23
C PRO A 63 -7.99 11.10 12.94
N CYS A 64 -8.87 10.66 13.83
CA CYS A 64 -10.32 10.75 13.67
C CYS A 64 -10.90 11.92 14.48
N GLU A 65 -12.06 12.37 14.02
CA GLU A 65 -12.94 13.30 14.73
C GLU A 65 -14.22 12.58 15.19
N GLY A 66 -14.91 13.18 16.16
CA GLY A 66 -16.22 12.72 16.63
C GLY A 66 -16.19 11.30 17.19
N ALA A 67 -17.30 10.57 17.04
CA ALA A 67 -17.51 9.26 17.66
C ALA A 67 -16.46 8.19 17.25
N GLU A 68 -15.79 8.34 16.09
CA GLU A 68 -14.73 7.41 15.69
C GLU A 68 -13.47 7.51 16.59
N SER A 69 -13.26 8.64 17.29
CA SER A 69 -12.10 8.84 18.20
C SER A 69 -12.19 8.01 19.49
N ILE A 70 -13.36 7.45 19.80
CA ILE A 70 -13.57 6.51 20.92
C ILE A 70 -12.68 5.27 20.76
N TYR A 71 -12.45 4.83 19.53
CA TYR A 71 -11.72 3.59 19.23
C TYR A 71 -10.51 3.77 18.30
N ARG A 72 -10.32 4.96 17.71
CA ARG A 72 -9.12 5.36 16.93
C ARG A 72 -8.33 6.45 17.64
N ASN A 73 -7.35 7.04 16.94
CA ASN A 73 -6.64 8.21 17.44
C ASN A 73 -7.58 9.41 17.38
N ASP A 74 -7.68 10.16 18.46
CA ASP A 74 -8.33 11.47 18.47
C ASP A 74 -7.37 12.49 17.85
N ILE A 75 -7.83 13.29 16.87
CA ILE A 75 -6.96 14.26 16.19
C ILE A 75 -6.40 15.31 17.17
N SER A 76 -7.15 15.68 18.21
CA SER A 76 -6.68 16.62 19.23
C SER A 76 -5.59 16.00 20.11
N GLU A 77 -5.72 14.70 20.46
CA GLU A 77 -4.64 13.97 21.16
C GLU A 77 -3.39 13.85 20.28
N VAL A 78 -3.54 13.65 18.96
CA VAL A 78 -2.40 13.61 18.02
C VAL A 78 -1.76 14.97 17.89
N SER A 79 -2.55 16.04 17.76
CA SER A 79 -2.05 17.42 17.69
C SER A 79 -1.26 17.79 18.95
N ALA A 80 -1.81 17.53 20.13
CA ALA A 80 -1.14 17.76 21.40
C ALA A 80 0.17 16.97 21.53
N PHE A 81 0.18 15.71 21.07
CA PHE A 81 1.40 14.92 21.01
C PHE A 81 2.44 15.56 20.08
N LEU A 82 2.07 15.90 18.85
CA LEU A 82 3.03 16.46 17.89
C LEU A 82 3.59 17.81 18.35
N ASN A 83 2.76 18.67 18.94
CA ASN A 83 3.23 19.94 19.51
C ASN A 83 4.11 19.73 20.75
N MET A 84 3.83 18.74 21.59
CA MET A 84 4.65 18.48 22.78
C MET A 84 6.04 17.95 22.45
N PHE A 85 6.15 17.09 21.43
CA PHE A 85 7.41 16.40 21.12
C PHE A 85 8.16 16.98 19.93
N HIS A 86 7.49 17.67 19.01
CA HIS A 86 8.01 18.10 17.71
C HIS A 86 7.48 19.48 17.29
N GLU A 87 7.27 20.40 18.23
CA GLU A 87 6.71 21.72 17.96
C GLU A 87 7.35 22.37 16.72
N ASN A 88 6.54 22.75 15.73
CA ASN A 88 6.97 23.34 14.44
C ASN A 88 7.92 22.48 13.58
N HIS A 89 8.23 21.26 14.00
CA HIS A 89 9.19 20.35 13.37
C HIS A 89 8.53 19.07 12.83
N PHE A 90 7.23 19.05 12.57
CA PHE A 90 6.57 17.89 11.97
C PHE A 90 5.89 18.21 10.64
N LYS A 91 5.91 17.23 9.73
CA LYS A 91 5.12 17.20 8.48
C LYS A 91 4.29 15.92 8.42
N VAL A 92 3.02 16.02 8.08
CA VAL A 92 2.10 14.87 8.05
C VAL A 92 1.79 14.48 6.61
N PHE A 93 1.97 13.19 6.28
CA PHE A 93 1.58 12.62 4.98
C PHE A 93 0.30 11.77 5.15
N ASN A 94 -0.79 12.22 4.53
CA ASN A 94 -2.05 11.49 4.48
C ASN A 94 -2.11 10.62 3.22
N LEU A 95 -2.14 9.30 3.38
CA LEU A 95 -2.22 8.35 2.26
C LEU A 95 -3.64 7.88 1.93
N CYS A 96 -4.66 8.42 2.61
CA CYS A 96 -6.06 8.01 2.41
C CYS A 96 -6.65 8.68 1.17
N ALA A 97 -7.01 7.90 0.15
CA ALA A 97 -7.89 8.37 -0.92
C ALA A 97 -9.33 8.59 -0.42
N GLU A 98 -9.73 7.85 0.62
CA GLU A 98 -11.12 7.77 1.05
C GLU A 98 -11.48 8.66 2.25
N ARG A 99 -10.50 9.35 2.84
CA ARG A 99 -10.70 10.17 4.05
C ARG A 99 -9.72 11.34 4.12
N THR A 100 -10.25 12.49 4.53
CA THR A 100 -9.51 13.71 4.84
C THR A 100 -9.93 14.25 6.23
N TYR A 101 -9.25 15.29 6.68
CA TYR A 101 -9.55 16.07 7.87
C TYR A 101 -9.01 17.49 7.64
N ASP A 102 -9.35 18.43 8.51
CA ASP A 102 -8.83 19.80 8.45
C ASP A 102 -7.32 19.83 8.77
N PRO A 103 -6.44 20.22 7.81
CA PRO A 103 -5.00 20.31 8.03
C PRO A 103 -4.60 21.26 9.16
N ALA A 104 -5.39 22.31 9.43
CA ALA A 104 -5.07 23.29 10.46
C ALA A 104 -4.95 22.67 11.86
N LYS A 105 -5.67 21.55 12.10
CA LYS A 105 -5.61 20.81 13.37
C LYS A 105 -4.27 20.12 13.61
N LEU A 106 -3.47 19.92 12.57
CA LEU A 106 -2.13 19.35 12.63
C LEU A 106 -1.11 20.38 12.15
N GLY A 107 -1.25 21.64 12.58
CA GLY A 107 -0.27 22.70 12.29
C GLY A 107 -0.21 23.16 10.84
N GLY A 108 -1.16 22.75 9.99
CA GLY A 108 -1.23 23.14 8.58
C GLY A 108 -0.23 22.44 7.65
N ASN A 109 0.83 21.81 8.19
CA ASN A 109 1.85 21.11 7.41
C ASN A 109 1.45 19.67 7.09
N VAL A 110 0.33 19.53 6.36
CA VAL A 110 -0.21 18.24 5.92
C VAL A 110 -0.17 18.15 4.41
N GLU A 111 0.46 17.09 3.91
CA GLU A 111 0.50 16.78 2.49
C GLU A 111 -0.36 15.55 2.17
N TRP A 112 -1.20 15.70 1.15
CA TRP A 112 -2.12 14.65 0.73
C TRP A 112 -1.55 13.88 -0.46
N MET A 113 -1.21 12.60 -0.25
CA MET A 113 -0.69 11.68 -1.27
C MET A 113 -1.55 10.42 -1.36
N PRO A 114 -2.80 10.54 -1.86
CA PRO A 114 -3.80 9.49 -1.78
C PRO A 114 -3.53 8.30 -2.70
N PHE A 115 -3.69 7.10 -2.18
CA PHE A 115 -3.89 5.91 -3.01
C PHE A 115 -4.86 4.91 -2.35
N THR A 116 -5.50 4.11 -3.19
CA THR A 116 -6.63 3.25 -2.82
C THR A 116 -6.25 2.24 -1.74
N ASP A 117 -7.16 2.04 -0.78
CA ASP A 117 -6.94 1.08 0.30
C ASP A 117 -6.71 -0.33 -0.25
N HIS A 118 -5.74 -1.05 0.34
CA HIS A 118 -5.30 -2.40 -0.07
C HIS A 118 -4.68 -2.51 -1.48
N SER A 119 -4.44 -1.40 -2.19
CA SER A 119 -3.68 -1.38 -3.45
C SER A 119 -2.23 -0.93 -3.21
N PRO A 120 -1.28 -1.27 -4.09
CA PRO A 120 -0.01 -0.55 -4.16
C PRO A 120 -0.23 0.89 -4.66
N ALA A 121 0.71 1.78 -4.36
CA ALA A 121 0.82 3.07 -5.03
C ALA A 121 1.62 2.89 -6.33
N PRO A 122 1.34 3.66 -7.40
CA PRO A 122 2.22 3.75 -8.56
C PRO A 122 3.65 4.10 -8.14
N THR A 123 4.66 3.60 -8.86
CA THR A 123 6.07 3.80 -8.50
C THR A 123 6.48 5.26 -8.45
N GLU A 124 5.91 6.09 -9.32
CA GLU A 124 6.13 7.52 -9.40
C GLU A 124 5.67 8.25 -8.13
N GLU A 125 4.51 7.84 -7.59
CA GLU A 125 3.99 8.38 -6.31
C GLU A 125 4.88 7.97 -5.13
N ILE A 126 5.49 6.78 -5.20
CA ILE A 126 6.46 6.34 -4.17
C ILE A 126 7.73 7.20 -4.23
N PHE A 127 8.26 7.50 -5.42
CA PHE A 127 9.40 8.42 -5.58
C PHE A 127 9.07 9.82 -5.08
N CYS A 128 7.94 10.40 -5.51
CA CYS A 128 7.47 11.71 -5.08
C CYS A 128 7.39 11.81 -3.55
N PHE A 129 6.80 10.80 -2.90
CA PHE A 129 6.79 10.71 -1.44
C PHE A 129 8.19 10.73 -0.83
N CYS A 130 9.12 9.92 -1.38
CA CYS A 130 10.46 9.82 -0.82
C CYS A 130 11.24 11.13 -0.91
N GLU A 131 11.09 11.88 -1.99
CA GLU A 131 11.72 13.20 -2.16
C GLU A 131 11.14 14.23 -1.21
N HIS A 132 9.81 14.36 -1.15
CA HIS A 132 9.19 15.34 -0.26
C HIS A 132 9.46 15.04 1.22
N ALA A 133 9.59 13.76 1.57
CA ALA A 133 10.04 13.34 2.89
C ALA A 133 11.52 13.68 3.12
N TYR A 134 12.39 13.44 2.13
CA TYR A 134 13.81 13.74 2.19
C TYR A 134 14.04 15.24 2.37
N ASP A 135 13.48 16.07 1.49
CA ASP A 135 13.59 17.53 1.50
C ASP A 135 13.17 18.12 2.85
N TRP A 136 12.06 17.63 3.41
CA TRP A 136 11.63 18.04 4.75
C TRP A 136 12.62 17.62 5.85
N LEU A 137 13.12 16.39 5.81
CA LEU A 137 14.01 15.86 6.85
C LEU A 137 15.43 16.44 6.76
N ILE A 138 15.92 16.85 5.59
CA ILE A 138 17.23 17.49 5.49
C ILE A 138 17.19 18.98 5.86
N ALA A 139 16.02 19.62 5.80
CA ALA A 139 15.88 21.05 6.07
C ALA A 139 16.22 21.42 7.52
N ASP A 140 15.98 20.52 8.47
CA ASP A 140 16.32 20.70 9.89
C ASP A 140 16.53 19.33 10.55
N PRO A 141 17.58 19.11 11.37
CA PRO A 141 17.82 17.85 12.07
C PRO A 141 16.71 17.45 13.06
N ASN A 142 15.94 18.41 13.58
CA ASN A 142 14.80 18.17 14.46
C ASN A 142 13.53 17.77 13.70
N ASN A 143 13.48 17.99 12.39
CA ASN A 143 12.29 17.67 11.60
C ASN A 143 11.95 16.18 11.67
N VAL A 144 10.67 15.88 11.77
CA VAL A 144 10.11 14.53 11.69
C VAL A 144 9.00 14.45 10.65
N ILE A 145 8.82 13.27 10.07
CA ILE A 145 7.67 12.98 9.21
C ILE A 145 6.69 12.06 9.92
N VAL A 146 5.40 12.30 9.71
CA VAL A 146 4.30 11.50 10.24
C VAL A 146 3.51 10.91 9.07
N VAL A 147 3.66 9.62 8.82
CA VAL A 147 3.01 8.94 7.70
C VAL A 147 1.81 8.15 8.22
N HIS A 148 0.64 8.36 7.63
CA HIS A 148 -0.55 7.62 8.04
C HIS A 148 -1.45 7.21 6.87
N CYS A 149 -2.26 6.19 7.14
CA CYS A 149 -3.39 5.81 6.30
C CYS A 149 -4.56 5.46 7.22
N LYS A 150 -5.53 4.65 6.78
CA LYS A 150 -6.64 4.23 7.65
C LYS A 150 -6.18 3.49 8.91
N ALA A 151 -5.24 2.55 8.79
CA ALA A 151 -4.80 1.71 9.91
C ALA A 151 -3.33 1.90 10.29
N GLY A 152 -2.57 2.67 9.52
CA GLY A 152 -1.12 2.83 9.70
C GLY A 152 -0.37 1.54 9.48
N LYS A 153 -0.71 0.78 8.43
CA LYS A 153 -0.18 -0.58 8.22
C LYS A 153 0.36 -0.80 6.82
N GLY A 154 -0.48 -1.21 5.85
CA GLY A 154 -0.04 -1.58 4.50
C GLY A 154 0.44 -0.39 3.69
N ARG A 155 -0.44 0.57 3.40
CA ARG A 155 -0.10 1.81 2.66
C ARG A 155 1.04 2.59 3.29
N THR A 156 0.93 2.87 4.60
CA THR A 156 2.01 3.49 5.39
C THR A 156 3.30 2.69 5.34
N GLY A 157 3.22 1.35 5.40
CA GLY A 157 4.38 0.49 5.35
C GLY A 157 5.08 0.51 4.01
N LEU A 158 4.34 0.56 2.90
CA LEU A 158 4.93 0.71 1.56
C LEU A 158 5.77 1.99 1.49
N MET A 159 5.17 3.14 1.83
CA MET A 159 5.84 4.43 1.76
C MET A 159 7.03 4.53 2.73
N VAL A 160 6.86 4.10 3.99
CA VAL A 160 7.95 4.11 4.98
C VAL A 160 9.09 3.16 4.58
N CYS A 161 8.79 1.94 4.10
CA CYS A 161 9.84 1.04 3.65
C CYS A 161 10.58 1.59 2.43
N ALA A 162 9.87 2.22 1.49
CA ALA A 162 10.49 2.86 0.34
C ALA A 162 11.42 3.99 0.77
N TYR A 163 11.01 4.83 1.72
CA TYR A 163 11.86 5.89 2.26
C TYR A 163 13.09 5.34 2.99
N LEU A 164 12.96 4.29 3.80
CA LEU A 164 14.12 3.64 4.45
C LEU A 164 15.15 3.14 3.44
N LEU A 165 14.71 2.69 2.25
CA LEU A 165 15.62 2.34 1.15
C LEU A 165 16.22 3.58 0.52
N TYR A 166 15.38 4.58 0.22
CA TYR A 166 15.78 5.84 -0.41
C TYR A 166 16.82 6.60 0.42
N SER A 167 16.63 6.69 1.73
CA SER A 167 17.56 7.31 2.69
C SER A 167 18.75 6.42 3.06
N ARG A 168 18.86 5.22 2.45
CA ARG A 168 19.91 4.21 2.70
C ARG A 168 19.97 3.69 4.15
N GLU A 169 18.93 3.90 4.96
CA GLU A 169 18.81 3.29 6.29
C GLU A 169 18.63 1.77 6.23
N CYS A 170 18.10 1.26 5.12
CA CYS A 170 18.01 -0.16 4.81
C CYS A 170 18.66 -0.45 3.45
N SER A 171 19.37 -1.57 3.36
CA SER A 171 20.10 -1.97 2.15
C SER A 171 19.22 -2.59 1.07
N ASP A 172 18.12 -3.23 1.46
CA ASP A 172 17.27 -4.04 0.58
C ASP A 172 15.81 -4.12 1.07
N PRO A 173 14.84 -4.42 0.18
CA PRO A 173 13.42 -4.43 0.51
C PRO A 173 13.03 -5.43 1.62
N VAL A 174 13.73 -6.56 1.74
CA VAL A 174 13.40 -7.58 2.76
C VAL A 174 13.72 -7.02 4.14
N THR A 175 14.91 -6.45 4.31
CA THR A 175 15.34 -5.80 5.55
C THR A 175 14.39 -4.65 5.92
N ALA A 176 14.02 -3.78 4.97
CA ALA A 176 13.09 -2.68 5.22
C ALA A 176 11.71 -3.16 5.69
N ILE A 177 11.16 -4.21 5.05
CA ILE A 177 9.88 -4.82 5.43
C ILE A 177 9.93 -5.39 6.84
N GLN A 178 11.01 -6.10 7.17
CA GLN A 178 11.20 -6.70 8.49
C GLN A 178 11.31 -5.61 9.57
N TYR A 179 12.18 -4.62 9.35
CA TYR A 179 12.38 -3.49 10.26
C TYR A 179 11.07 -2.77 10.57
N TYR A 180 10.35 -2.35 9.53
CA TYR A 180 9.03 -1.72 9.69
C TYR A 180 8.04 -2.63 10.40
N GLY A 181 8.05 -3.93 10.07
CA GLY A 181 7.19 -4.93 10.69
C GLY A 181 7.36 -5.03 12.20
N GLU A 182 8.61 -5.08 12.66
CA GLU A 182 9.01 -5.19 14.08
C GLU A 182 8.70 -3.89 14.86
N LYS A 183 9.00 -2.74 14.25
CA LYS A 183 8.76 -1.42 14.84
C LYS A 183 7.28 -1.05 14.88
N ARG A 184 6.49 -1.47 13.88
CA ARG A 184 5.06 -1.12 13.81
C ARG A 184 4.14 -2.11 14.50
N THR A 185 4.51 -3.39 14.55
CA THR A 185 3.62 -4.46 15.01
C THR A 185 4.31 -5.42 15.97
N LYS A 186 3.52 -6.02 16.88
CA LYS A 186 4.01 -7.02 17.84
C LYS A 186 4.34 -8.36 17.21
N ASN A 187 3.90 -8.61 15.98
CA ASN A 187 4.06 -9.90 15.29
C ASN A 187 4.92 -9.78 14.03
N GLY A 188 5.67 -8.70 13.86
CA GLY A 188 6.54 -8.47 12.70
C GLY A 188 5.80 -8.28 11.37
N LYS A 189 4.47 -8.23 11.36
CA LYS A 189 3.65 -8.22 10.14
C LYS A 189 3.14 -6.83 9.85
N GLY A 190 4.02 -5.93 9.41
CA GLY A 190 3.73 -4.55 9.00
C GLY A 190 3.21 -4.45 7.56
N LEU A 191 4.07 -4.75 6.57
CA LEU A 191 3.72 -4.76 5.14
C LEU A 191 3.44 -6.20 4.68
N THR A 192 2.17 -6.56 4.49
CA THR A 192 1.76 -7.96 4.26
C THR A 192 1.04 -8.23 2.94
N ILE A 193 0.58 -7.19 2.24
CA ILE A 193 -0.10 -7.36 0.95
C ILE A 193 0.98 -7.60 -0.10
N SER A 194 0.81 -8.66 -0.89
CA SER A 194 1.85 -9.15 -1.80
C SER A 194 2.07 -8.17 -2.95
N SER A 195 1.02 -7.55 -3.48
CA SER A 195 1.20 -6.47 -4.47
C SER A 195 1.90 -5.24 -3.90
N GLN A 196 1.63 -4.85 -2.65
CA GLN A 196 2.36 -3.73 -2.04
C GLN A 196 3.85 -4.06 -1.87
N ARG A 197 4.18 -5.30 -1.49
CA ARG A 197 5.58 -5.77 -1.43
C ARG A 197 6.20 -5.76 -2.82
N ARG A 198 5.52 -6.31 -3.84
CA ARG A 198 5.99 -6.33 -5.24
C ARG A 198 6.37 -4.93 -5.73
N TYR A 199 5.54 -3.93 -5.42
CA TYR A 199 5.81 -2.54 -5.80
C TYR A 199 6.96 -1.90 -5.02
N LEU A 200 7.24 -2.33 -3.79
CA LEU A 200 8.47 -1.94 -3.09
C LEU A 200 9.71 -2.50 -3.80
N PHE A 201 9.66 -3.75 -4.29
CA PHE A 201 10.74 -4.32 -5.10
C PHE A 201 10.90 -3.59 -6.44
N TYR A 202 9.80 -3.24 -7.11
CA TYR A 202 9.82 -2.42 -8.33
C TYR A 202 10.45 -1.05 -8.09
N PHE A 203 10.03 -0.35 -7.03
CA PHE A 203 10.63 0.92 -6.62
C PHE A 203 12.14 0.79 -6.39
N TYR A 204 12.56 -0.23 -5.63
CA TYR A 204 13.97 -0.44 -5.31
C TYR A 204 14.83 -0.73 -6.54
N ASP A 205 14.31 -1.54 -7.47
CA ASP A 205 14.97 -1.82 -8.75
C ASP A 205 15.14 -0.54 -9.58
N LEU A 206 14.09 0.27 -9.73
CA LEU A 206 14.17 1.57 -10.43
C LEU A 206 15.12 2.55 -9.76
N TRP A 207 15.14 2.58 -8.43
CA TRP A 207 16.02 3.46 -7.66
C TRP A 207 17.49 3.08 -7.88
N LYS A 208 17.81 1.78 -7.82
CA LYS A 208 19.17 1.27 -8.02
C LYS A 208 19.64 1.33 -9.47
N HIS A 209 18.80 0.90 -10.41
CA HIS A 209 19.21 0.65 -11.79
C HIS A 209 18.75 1.74 -12.77
N GLY A 210 17.89 2.65 -12.34
CA GLY A 210 17.33 3.71 -13.17
C GLY A 210 15.98 3.34 -13.80
N PRO A 211 15.38 4.26 -14.57
CA PRO A 211 14.07 4.04 -15.17
C PRO A 211 14.08 2.89 -16.17
N ARG A 212 12.96 2.15 -16.23
CA ARG A 212 12.69 1.12 -17.24
C ARG A 212 11.69 1.63 -18.26
N ASN A 213 11.81 1.20 -19.52
CA ASN A 213 10.85 1.56 -20.56
C ASN A 213 9.48 0.94 -20.27
N LEU A 214 8.43 1.75 -20.37
CA LEU A 214 7.05 1.25 -20.36
C LEU A 214 6.76 0.56 -21.68
N VAL A 215 6.46 -0.73 -21.63
CA VAL A 215 6.13 -1.53 -22.81
C VAL A 215 4.61 -1.73 -22.86
N PRO A 216 3.93 -1.32 -23.95
CA PRO A 216 2.58 -1.77 -24.24
C PRO A 216 2.57 -3.28 -24.48
N LEU A 217 1.72 -4.01 -23.75
CA LEU A 217 1.58 -5.45 -23.86
C LEU A 217 0.14 -5.82 -24.19
N VAL A 218 -0.05 -6.97 -24.82
CA VAL A 218 -1.36 -7.54 -25.10
C VAL A 218 -1.53 -8.80 -24.27
N ILE A 219 -2.53 -8.84 -23.40
CA ILE A 219 -2.92 -10.08 -22.72
C ILE A 219 -3.65 -10.96 -23.74
N SER A 220 -3.09 -12.13 -24.02
CA SER A 220 -3.71 -13.16 -24.86
C SER A 220 -4.30 -14.31 -24.04
N ARG A 221 -3.72 -14.58 -22.86
CA ARG A 221 -4.16 -15.68 -22.00
C ARG A 221 -3.94 -15.38 -20.53
N ILE A 222 -4.92 -15.74 -19.69
CA ILE A 222 -4.73 -15.85 -18.25
C ILE A 222 -5.04 -17.28 -17.83
N SER A 223 -4.07 -17.96 -17.23
CA SER A 223 -4.23 -19.34 -16.75
C SER A 223 -4.18 -19.36 -15.22
N LEU A 224 -5.24 -19.90 -14.62
CA LEU A 224 -5.39 -20.05 -13.18
C LEU A 224 -5.31 -21.53 -12.82
N TYR A 225 -4.32 -21.88 -12.02
CA TYR A 225 -4.07 -23.25 -11.59
C TYR A 225 -4.67 -23.47 -10.21
N SER A 226 -5.56 -24.46 -10.12
CA SER A 226 -6.26 -24.78 -8.89
C SER A 226 -5.90 -26.19 -8.41
N ASN A 227 -5.71 -26.33 -7.11
CA ASN A 227 -5.53 -27.59 -6.40
C ASN A 227 -6.85 -28.38 -6.30
N VAL A 228 -8.00 -27.70 -6.45
CA VAL A 228 -9.35 -28.27 -6.31
C VAL A 228 -10.24 -27.83 -7.46
N SER A 229 -11.08 -28.72 -7.98
CA SER A 229 -12.07 -28.37 -9.00
C SER A 229 -13.03 -27.29 -8.50
N MET A 230 -13.21 -26.26 -9.32
CA MET A 230 -14.14 -25.17 -9.05
C MET A 230 -15.54 -25.60 -9.47
N LYS A 231 -16.50 -25.59 -8.53
CA LYS A 231 -17.90 -25.93 -8.78
C LYS A 231 -18.66 -24.83 -9.55
N HIS A 232 -18.09 -23.63 -9.63
CA HIS A 232 -18.72 -22.46 -10.20
C HIS A 232 -17.78 -21.81 -11.20
N ASP A 233 -18.37 -21.11 -12.15
CA ASP A 233 -17.61 -20.28 -13.06
C ASP A 233 -17.00 -19.09 -12.32
N ILE A 234 -15.89 -18.62 -12.87
CA ILE A 234 -15.14 -17.49 -12.36
C ILE A 234 -15.02 -16.46 -13.46
N ALA A 235 -14.94 -15.20 -13.09
CA ALA A 235 -14.71 -14.10 -14.01
C ALA A 235 -13.48 -13.29 -13.64
N ILE A 236 -12.94 -12.58 -14.62
CA ILE A 236 -11.77 -11.72 -14.46
C ILE A 236 -12.14 -10.29 -14.78
N GLN A 237 -11.70 -9.37 -13.93
CA GLN A 237 -11.64 -7.94 -14.21
C GLN A 237 -10.16 -7.55 -14.40
N ILE A 238 -9.86 -6.86 -15.50
CA ILE A 238 -8.55 -6.28 -15.79
C ILE A 238 -8.69 -4.75 -15.68
N SER A 239 -7.75 -4.08 -15.02
CA SER A 239 -7.70 -2.62 -14.91
C SER A 239 -6.26 -2.15 -15.08
N CYS A 240 -6.00 -1.04 -15.78
CA CYS A 240 -4.64 -0.50 -15.93
C CYS A 240 -4.59 1.02 -15.99
N ASN A 241 -3.41 1.60 -15.72
CA ASN A 241 -3.19 3.05 -15.65
C ASN A 241 -2.69 3.70 -16.97
N GLY A 242 -2.47 2.93 -18.05
CA GLY A 242 -2.04 3.43 -19.37
C GLY A 242 -2.37 2.50 -20.53
N GLY A 243 -2.61 3.07 -21.72
CA GLY A 243 -3.09 2.42 -22.95
C GLY A 243 -4.15 3.32 -23.64
N ASN A 244 -4.65 2.98 -24.83
CA ASN A 244 -5.79 3.67 -25.49
C ASN A 244 -7.14 3.45 -24.75
N GLY A 245 -7.13 3.58 -23.43
CA GLY A 245 -8.32 3.49 -22.62
C GLY A 245 -7.98 3.70 -21.16
N SER A 246 -8.47 4.80 -20.60
CA SER A 246 -8.97 4.80 -19.24
C SER A 246 -10.08 3.74 -19.15
N PHE A 247 -9.75 2.46 -18.99
CA PHE A 247 -10.75 1.44 -18.74
C PHE A 247 -11.16 1.50 -17.27
N GLN A 248 -12.07 2.42 -16.95
CA GLN A 248 -13.09 2.12 -15.95
C GLN A 248 -13.95 1.00 -16.53
N LEU A 249 -13.51 -0.25 -16.46
CA LEU A 249 -14.43 -1.37 -16.60
C LEU A 249 -15.25 -1.48 -15.30
N ASN A 250 -16.11 -0.47 -15.09
CA ASN A 250 -17.36 -0.61 -14.36
C ASN A 250 -18.37 -1.41 -15.21
N GLN A 251 -17.92 -2.50 -15.83
CA GLN A 251 -18.82 -3.53 -16.34
C GLN A 251 -18.56 -4.78 -15.52
N ILE A 252 -19.51 -4.97 -14.61
CA ILE A 252 -19.86 -6.23 -14.02
C ILE A 252 -20.04 -7.24 -15.16
N LEU A 253 -19.50 -8.45 -14.93
CA LEU A 253 -20.04 -9.73 -15.41
C LEU A 253 -21.34 -9.59 -16.19
N ASP A 254 -21.31 -9.77 -17.49
CA ASP A 254 -22.50 -10.23 -18.17
C ASP A 254 -22.14 -11.27 -19.23
N SER A 255 -22.66 -12.47 -19.03
CA SER A 255 -22.82 -13.49 -20.07
C SER A 255 -23.68 -13.01 -21.24
N GLN A 256 -24.19 -11.78 -21.26
CA GLN A 256 -25.11 -11.29 -22.28
C GLN A 256 -24.87 -9.85 -22.82
N HIS A 257 -24.04 -8.98 -22.22
CA HIS A 257 -23.99 -7.56 -22.67
C HIS A 257 -22.61 -6.84 -22.61
N GLY A 258 -21.67 -7.23 -23.49
CA GLY A 258 -20.79 -6.24 -24.12
C GLY A 258 -19.42 -5.91 -23.49
N GLY A 259 -18.70 -6.90 -22.96
CA GLY A 259 -17.25 -6.83 -22.71
C GLY A 259 -16.45 -7.73 -23.66
N CYS A 260 -15.12 -7.57 -23.75
CA CYS A 260 -14.26 -8.47 -24.53
C CYS A 260 -14.46 -9.91 -24.04
N VAL A 261 -15.04 -10.77 -24.89
CA VAL A 261 -15.42 -12.14 -24.52
C VAL A 261 -14.15 -12.96 -24.37
N ALA A 262 -13.81 -13.30 -23.13
CA ALA A 262 -12.81 -14.32 -22.89
C ALA A 262 -13.43 -15.69 -23.19
N ASN A 263 -12.84 -16.48 -24.08
CA ASN A 263 -13.20 -17.89 -24.20
C ASN A 263 -12.66 -18.61 -22.95
N LEU A 264 -13.57 -19.23 -22.19
CA LEU A 264 -13.24 -19.97 -20.98
C LEU A 264 -12.96 -21.44 -21.33
N VAL A 265 -11.73 -21.88 -21.09
CA VAL A 265 -11.33 -23.28 -21.25
C VAL A 265 -11.06 -23.86 -19.87
N LYS A 266 -11.72 -24.97 -19.54
CA LYS A 266 -11.47 -25.73 -18.31
C LYS A 266 -10.80 -27.05 -18.65
N GLU A 267 -9.60 -27.24 -18.13
CA GLU A 267 -8.83 -28.48 -18.28
C GLU A 267 -8.56 -29.08 -16.91
N GLY A 268 -9.33 -30.11 -16.57
CA GLY A 268 -9.30 -30.72 -15.23
C GLY A 268 -9.64 -29.70 -14.14
N LYS A 269 -8.63 -29.28 -13.37
CA LYS A 269 -8.78 -28.30 -12.28
C LYS A 269 -8.40 -26.87 -12.70
N ASN A 270 -7.78 -26.71 -13.86
CA ASN A 270 -7.25 -25.43 -14.31
C ASN A 270 -8.31 -24.67 -15.10
N THR A 271 -8.27 -23.35 -15.00
CA THR A 271 -9.16 -22.47 -15.74
C THR A 271 -8.33 -21.47 -16.53
N THR A 272 -8.53 -21.47 -17.84
CA THR A 272 -7.82 -20.61 -18.78
C THR A 272 -8.81 -19.68 -19.46
N PHE A 273 -8.48 -18.39 -19.46
CA PHE A 273 -9.19 -17.34 -20.17
C PHE A 273 -8.37 -16.96 -21.39
N LEU A 274 -8.96 -17.10 -22.58
CA LEU A 274 -8.35 -16.68 -23.85
C LEU A 274 -8.96 -15.35 -24.27
N PHE A 275 -8.10 -14.37 -24.54
CA PHE A 275 -8.50 -13.02 -24.92
C PHE A 275 -8.13 -12.80 -26.39
N SER A 276 -8.99 -12.09 -27.13
CA SER A 276 -8.68 -11.72 -28.52
C SER A 276 -7.54 -10.70 -28.55
N GLU A 277 -7.69 -9.53 -27.91
CA GLU A 277 -6.62 -8.52 -27.76
C GLU A 277 -6.90 -7.56 -26.58
N VAL A 278 -6.38 -7.83 -25.38
CA VAL A 278 -6.48 -6.86 -24.25
C VAL A 278 -5.17 -6.11 -24.09
N ARG A 279 -5.12 -4.87 -24.62
CA ARG A 279 -3.94 -3.99 -24.52
C ARG A 279 -3.82 -3.37 -23.13
N ILE A 280 -2.63 -3.41 -22.56
CA ILE A 280 -2.29 -2.92 -21.22
C ILE A 280 -0.95 -2.20 -21.22
N MET A 281 -0.78 -1.24 -20.31
CA MET A 281 0.51 -0.58 -20.08
C MET A 281 0.57 -0.01 -18.66
N GLY A 282 1.77 -0.01 -18.07
CA GLY A 282 2.01 0.51 -16.73
C GLY A 282 1.48 -0.44 -15.66
N ASP A 283 0.85 0.12 -14.63
CA ASP A 283 0.28 -0.67 -13.54
C ASP A 283 -0.99 -1.40 -13.98
N VAL A 284 -1.02 -2.70 -13.78
CA VAL A 284 -2.12 -3.59 -14.18
C VAL A 284 -2.61 -4.35 -12.97
N ARG A 285 -3.92 -4.30 -12.74
CA ARG A 285 -4.65 -5.11 -11.76
C ARG A 285 -5.42 -6.21 -12.47
N ILE A 286 -5.29 -7.43 -11.96
CA ILE A 286 -6.14 -8.55 -12.34
C ILE A 286 -6.90 -9.01 -11.10
N ALA A 287 -8.22 -9.04 -11.18
CA ALA A 287 -9.10 -9.45 -10.08
C ALA A 287 -10.04 -10.56 -10.52
N VAL A 288 -10.12 -11.62 -9.72
CA VAL A 288 -10.89 -12.83 -10.02
C VAL A 288 -12.11 -12.90 -9.12
N TYR A 289 -13.28 -13.13 -9.69
CA TYR A 289 -14.58 -13.15 -9.03
C TYR A 289 -15.24 -14.53 -9.16
N ASP A 290 -16.11 -14.89 -8.23
CA ASP A 290 -17.09 -15.97 -8.43
C ASP A 290 -18.19 -15.41 -9.33
N ALA A 291 -18.53 -16.07 -10.43
CA ALA A 291 -19.49 -15.55 -11.41
C ALA A 291 -20.88 -15.25 -10.82
N ARG A 292 -21.23 -15.87 -9.68
CA ARG A 292 -22.50 -15.63 -8.97
C ARG A 292 -22.43 -14.46 -7.98
N TYR A 293 -21.23 -14.00 -7.63
CA TYR A 293 -21.00 -12.99 -6.60
C TYR A 293 -19.99 -11.94 -7.08
N SER A 294 -20.50 -10.86 -7.64
CA SER A 294 -19.68 -9.75 -8.17
C SER A 294 -19.21 -8.74 -7.10
N GLY A 295 -19.72 -8.82 -5.87
CA GLY A 295 -19.50 -7.77 -4.87
C GLY A 295 -18.06 -7.61 -4.39
N LYS A 296 -17.26 -8.69 -4.34
CA LYS A 296 -15.81 -8.64 -4.01
C LYS A 296 -15.06 -9.76 -4.73
N PRO A 297 -13.82 -9.50 -5.17
CA PRO A 297 -13.01 -10.53 -5.82
C PRO A 297 -12.63 -11.63 -4.81
N ILE A 298 -12.52 -12.88 -5.27
CA ILE A 298 -11.91 -14.00 -4.55
C ILE A 298 -10.48 -13.64 -4.18
N PHE A 299 -9.73 -13.15 -5.17
CA PHE A 299 -8.38 -12.63 -5.04
C PHE A 299 -8.08 -11.64 -6.17
N TYR A 300 -6.99 -10.90 -6.01
CA TYR A 300 -6.46 -10.03 -7.05
C TYR A 300 -4.95 -9.97 -6.95
N PHE A 301 -4.31 -9.39 -7.94
CA PHE A 301 -2.89 -9.05 -7.90
C PHE A 301 -2.63 -7.86 -8.83
N TRP A 302 -1.51 -7.19 -8.57
CA TRP A 302 -1.03 -6.09 -9.39
C TRP A 302 0.36 -6.39 -9.93
N PHE A 303 0.65 -5.99 -11.17
CA PHE A 303 2.01 -5.99 -11.71
C PHE A 303 2.18 -4.76 -12.59
N ASN A 304 3.42 -4.44 -12.97
CA ASN A 304 3.70 -3.33 -13.86
C ASN A 304 4.37 -3.86 -15.14
N THR A 305 3.91 -3.39 -16.32
CA THR A 305 4.37 -3.93 -17.61
C THR A 305 5.87 -3.72 -17.86
N ALA A 306 6.51 -2.73 -17.23
CA ALA A 306 7.96 -2.50 -17.34
C ALA A 306 8.82 -3.59 -16.65
N PHE A 307 8.22 -4.44 -15.83
CA PHE A 307 8.90 -5.50 -15.07
C PHE A 307 8.48 -6.91 -15.50
N VAL A 308 7.83 -7.01 -16.66
CA VAL A 308 7.56 -8.29 -17.29
C VAL A 308 8.76 -8.64 -18.15
N ASP A 309 9.46 -9.70 -17.79
CA ASP A 309 10.53 -10.26 -18.62
C ASP A 309 9.94 -11.28 -19.59
N GLY A 310 10.16 -11.07 -20.90
CA GLY A 310 9.64 -11.93 -21.95
C GLY A 310 8.12 -11.80 -22.15
N ASN A 311 7.44 -12.94 -22.34
CA ASN A 311 6.03 -13.01 -22.71
C ASN A 311 5.14 -13.62 -21.60
N LEU A 312 5.67 -13.87 -20.40
CA LEU A 312 4.95 -14.58 -19.35
C LEU A 312 5.17 -13.94 -17.98
N PHE A 313 4.12 -13.37 -17.42
CA PHE A 313 4.10 -12.99 -16.01
C PHE A 313 3.57 -14.15 -15.17
N THR A 314 4.37 -14.64 -14.23
CA THR A 314 4.02 -15.79 -13.37
C THR A 314 3.96 -15.39 -11.90
N LEU A 315 2.88 -15.79 -11.23
CA LEU A 315 2.77 -15.85 -9.78
C LEU A 315 2.82 -17.32 -9.36
N ALA A 316 4.00 -17.77 -8.92
CA ALA A 316 4.30 -19.18 -8.72
C ALA A 316 3.56 -19.79 -7.52
N SER A 317 3.14 -18.95 -6.59
CA SER A 317 2.51 -19.39 -5.35
C SER A 317 1.29 -18.55 -4.96
N LYS A 318 0.36 -19.18 -4.24
CA LYS A 318 -0.77 -18.53 -3.59
C LYS A 318 -0.37 -17.36 -2.68
N SER A 319 0.82 -17.41 -2.08
CA SER A 319 1.34 -16.33 -1.23
C SER A 319 1.49 -15.01 -1.98
N GLU A 320 1.55 -15.03 -3.30
CA GLU A 320 1.70 -13.84 -4.14
C GLU A 320 0.37 -13.24 -4.60
N LEU A 321 -0.75 -13.91 -4.27
CA LEU A 321 -2.12 -13.49 -4.54
C LEU A 321 -2.68 -12.70 -3.35
N ASP A 322 -3.27 -11.54 -3.62
CA ASP A 322 -3.88 -10.71 -2.59
C ASP A 322 -5.31 -11.15 -2.28
N LYS A 323 -5.66 -11.08 -1.00
CA LYS A 323 -7.04 -11.32 -0.54
C LYS A 323 -7.80 -9.99 -0.44
N PRO A 324 -9.11 -9.98 -0.77
CA PRO A 324 -9.97 -8.89 -0.33
C PRO A 324 -9.94 -8.76 1.21
N SER A 325 -10.20 -7.56 1.72
CA SER A 325 -10.13 -7.24 3.15
C SER A 325 -10.91 -8.21 4.05
N LYS A 326 -10.46 -8.34 5.31
CA LYS A 326 -10.80 -9.40 6.28
C LYS A 326 -12.28 -9.48 6.77
N VAL A 327 -13.23 -8.80 6.15
CA VAL A 327 -14.62 -8.79 6.65
C VAL A 327 -15.46 -9.93 6.06
N ILE A 328 -15.08 -10.51 4.92
CA ILE A 328 -15.76 -11.67 4.32
C ILE A 328 -14.77 -12.83 4.21
N VAL A 329 -14.23 -13.28 5.36
CA VAL A 329 -13.07 -14.16 5.39
C VAL A 329 -13.42 -15.61 5.14
N VAL A 330 -14.58 -16.12 5.52
CA VAL A 330 -14.77 -17.58 5.49
C VAL A 330 -14.89 -18.11 4.06
N PHE A 331 -15.72 -17.49 3.22
CA PHE A 331 -15.95 -17.99 1.86
C PHE A 331 -14.79 -17.67 0.90
N SER A 332 -14.35 -16.41 0.84
CA SER A 332 -13.23 -15.98 -0.03
C SER A 332 -11.92 -16.66 0.33
N SER A 333 -11.62 -16.87 1.62
CA SER A 333 -10.35 -17.51 2.01
C SER A 333 -10.32 -19.01 1.70
N ARG A 334 -11.46 -19.70 1.79
CA ARG A 334 -11.60 -21.10 1.38
C ARG A 334 -11.47 -21.26 -0.14
N LEU A 335 -12.03 -20.32 -0.92
CA LEU A 335 -11.85 -20.32 -2.37
C LEU A 335 -10.41 -19.99 -2.76
N LEU A 336 -9.76 -19.00 -2.14
CA LEU A 336 -8.35 -18.72 -2.42
C LEU A 336 -7.43 -19.89 -2.02
N GLN A 337 -7.80 -20.70 -1.04
CA GLN A 337 -7.04 -21.93 -0.72
C GLN A 337 -6.98 -22.92 -1.87
N LYS A 338 -7.89 -22.82 -2.85
CA LYS A 338 -7.90 -23.69 -4.01
C LYS A 338 -6.87 -23.25 -5.05
N PHE A 339 -6.56 -21.96 -5.19
CA PHE A 339 -5.62 -21.49 -6.21
C PHE A 339 -4.17 -21.64 -5.75
N GLY A 340 -3.34 -22.22 -6.61
CA GLY A 340 -1.91 -22.46 -6.38
C GLY A 340 -1.02 -21.47 -7.12
N ARG A 341 -1.34 -21.15 -8.38
CA ARG A 341 -0.52 -20.37 -9.31
C ARG A 341 -1.40 -19.59 -10.28
N ALA A 342 -0.93 -18.43 -10.74
CA ALA A 342 -1.54 -17.68 -11.84
C ALA A 342 -0.47 -17.31 -12.88
N GLU A 343 -0.85 -17.36 -14.14
CA GLU A 343 -0.01 -16.98 -15.27
C GLU A 343 -0.76 -16.00 -16.17
N VAL A 344 -0.05 -15.01 -16.69
CA VAL A 344 -0.55 -14.06 -17.69
C VAL A 344 0.40 -14.10 -18.88
N MET A 345 -0.10 -14.62 -20.00
CA MET A 345 0.61 -14.61 -21.27
C MET A 345 0.42 -13.25 -21.93
N LEU A 346 1.54 -12.66 -22.33
CA LEU A 346 1.68 -11.29 -22.79
C LEU A 346 2.38 -11.31 -24.16
N GLY A 347 1.73 -10.80 -25.20
CA GLY A 347 2.35 -10.53 -26.49
C GLY A 347 2.89 -9.10 -26.54
N GLY A 348 4.02 -8.89 -27.20
CA GLY A 348 4.49 -7.54 -27.54
C GLY A 348 3.82 -7.06 -28.83
N GLU A 349 3.37 -5.81 -28.87
CA GLU A 349 3.25 -5.12 -30.16
C GLU A 349 4.68 -4.90 -30.65
N GLY A 350 5.03 -5.45 -31.81
CA GLY A 350 6.31 -5.19 -32.45
C GLY A 350 6.41 -3.72 -32.88
N ARG A 351 6.72 -2.84 -31.92
CA ARG A 351 7.28 -1.48 -32.03
C ARG A 351 7.24 -0.84 -30.64
N ALA A 352 8.41 -0.63 -30.05
CA ALA A 352 8.55 0.26 -28.91
C ALA A 352 7.99 1.63 -29.30
N MET A 353 6.93 2.10 -28.63
CA MET A 353 6.46 3.47 -28.81
C MET A 353 7.44 4.41 -28.14
N GLU A 354 8.27 5.10 -28.93
CA GLU A 354 9.23 6.14 -28.53
C GLU A 354 8.58 7.37 -27.82
N HIS A 355 7.28 7.36 -27.57
CA HIS A 355 6.52 8.53 -27.11
C HIS A 355 6.22 8.62 -25.62
N ILE A 356 6.71 7.69 -24.78
CA ILE A 356 6.55 7.78 -23.32
C ILE A 356 7.92 7.91 -22.61
N THR A 357 8.90 8.49 -23.30
CA THR A 357 10.18 8.83 -22.66
C THR A 357 10.05 10.09 -21.78
N LYS A 358 9.00 10.91 -21.96
CA LYS A 358 8.80 12.16 -21.18
C LYS A 358 8.27 11.97 -19.75
N LYS A 359 7.54 10.89 -19.44
CA LYS A 359 7.05 10.64 -18.07
C LYS A 359 8.12 10.01 -17.20
N LEU A 360 8.98 9.17 -17.79
CA LEU A 360 10.13 8.54 -17.13
C LEU A 360 11.38 9.43 -17.10
N SER A 361 11.51 10.42 -18.00
CA SER A 361 12.58 11.43 -17.91
C SER A 361 12.51 12.26 -16.62
N ASN A 362 11.33 12.35 -15.99
CA ASN A 362 11.18 12.93 -14.67
C ASN A 362 11.83 12.06 -13.57
N ILE A 363 11.90 10.73 -13.74
CA ILE A 363 12.63 9.86 -12.80
C ILE A 363 14.13 10.19 -12.79
N ASN A 364 14.72 10.54 -13.93
CA ASN A 364 16.12 11.00 -13.94
C ASN A 364 16.34 12.31 -13.16
N ARG A 365 15.32 13.19 -13.09
CA ARG A 365 15.34 14.35 -12.19
C ARG A 365 15.31 13.89 -10.72
N PHE A 366 14.50 12.87 -10.43
CA PHE A 366 14.32 12.31 -9.09
C PHE A 366 15.51 11.49 -8.54
N LEU A 367 16.39 11.00 -9.42
CA LEU A 367 17.56 10.22 -9.03
C LEU A 367 18.83 11.06 -8.77
N SER A 368 18.79 12.37 -8.99
CA SER A 368 19.99 13.22 -9.01
C SER A 368 20.57 13.65 -7.64
N PRO A 369 19.79 13.87 -6.56
CA PRO A 369 20.36 14.33 -5.29
C PRO A 369 21.01 13.22 -4.46
N VAL A 370 20.41 12.02 -4.42
CA VAL A 370 20.85 10.92 -3.54
C VAL A 370 22.02 10.11 -4.10
N ARG A 371 22.27 10.19 -5.41
CA ARG A 371 23.42 9.51 -6.05
C ARG A 371 24.77 10.22 -5.81
N ARG A 372 24.77 11.42 -5.20
CA ARG A 372 26.01 12.20 -4.94
C ARG A 372 26.72 11.86 -3.63
N TYR A 373 26.19 10.93 -2.84
CA TYR A 373 26.82 10.40 -1.63
C TYR A 373 26.73 8.88 -1.56
#